data_AF-A0A0P9Y105-F1
#
_entry.id   AF-A0A0P9Y105-F1
#
_cell.length_a   1.000
_cell.length_b   1.000
_cell.length_c   1.000
_cell.angle_alpha   90.00
_cell.angle_beta   90.00
_cell.angle_gamma   90.00
#
_symmetry.space_group_name_H-M   'P 1'
#
loop_
_entity.id
_entity.type
_entity.pdbx_description
1 polymer ?
#
loop_
_entity_poly.entity_id
_entity_poly.type
_entity_poly.pdbx_seq_one_letter_code
_entity_poly.pdbx_strand_id
1 'polypeptide(L)' 'MKVMRLLHLLFIAPIASLMCISQVQAFDTTTLGLVKTGYATSQVTTAPFDNKLMMAARDDAAAFIASDGDIRCARL' A
#
# COMPACT_ATOMS: atom_id res chain seq x y z
N MET A 1 24.83 40.67 26.25
CA MET A 1 23.55 40.22 25.65
C MET A 1 23.68 39.03 24.69
N LYS A 2 24.58 39.03 23.69
CA LYS A 2 24.70 37.92 22.71
C LYS A 2 25.07 36.56 23.33
N VAL A 3 25.96 36.54 24.33
CA VAL A 3 26.40 35.30 25.01
C VAL A 3 25.27 34.62 25.79
N MET A 4 24.45 35.38 26.54
CA MET A 4 23.29 34.84 27.26
C MET A 4 22.23 34.28 26.31
N ARG A 5 22.02 34.95 25.16
CA ARG A 5 21.11 34.48 24.12
C ARG A 5 21.60 33.20 23.46
N LEU A 6 22.91 33.05 23.25
CA LEU A 6 23.52 31.84 22.72
C LEU A 6 23.38 30.66 23.70
N LEU A 7 23.56 30.91 25.00
CA LEU A 7 23.40 29.89 26.04
C LEU A 7 21.95 29.36 26.09
N HIS A 8 20.96 30.24 25.97
CA HIS A 8 19.55 29.83 25.90
C HIS A 8 19.25 29.00 24.64
N LEU A 9 19.78 29.40 23.48
CA LEU A 9 19.59 28.64 22.24
C LEU A 9 20.19 27.24 22.31
N LEU A 10 21.33 27.09 23.01
CA LEU A 10 22.01 25.81 23.21
C LEU A 10 21.17 24.80 24.02
N PHE A 11 20.33 25.27 24.93
CA PHE A 11 19.42 24.40 25.70
C PHE A 11 18.06 24.21 25.03
N ILE A 12 17.51 25.23 24.37
CA ILE A 12 16.18 25.15 23.73
C ILE A 12 16.19 24.25 22.50
N ALA A 13 17.24 24.33 21.66
CA ALA A 13 17.33 23.56 20.43
C ALA A 13 17.27 22.02 20.64
N PRO A 14 18.05 21.40 21.55
CA PRO A 14 17.97 19.95 21.76
C PRO A 14 16.63 19.51 22.37
N ILE A 15 16.04 20.32 23.27
CA ILE A 15 14.73 20.02 23.85
C ILE A 15 13.64 20.06 22.76
N ALA A 16 13.66 21.08 21.90
CA ALA A 16 12.75 21.17 20.76
C ALA A 16 12.92 19.99 19.78
N SER A 17 14.17 19.58 19.51
CA SER A 17 14.46 18.43 18.65
C SER A 17 13.89 17.13 19.20
N LEU A 18 13.99 16.88 20.51
CA LEU A 18 13.44 15.68 21.16
C LEU A 18 11.91 15.60 21.03
N MET A 19 11.22 16.74 21.06
CA MET A 19 9.77 16.80 20.89
C MET A 19 9.32 16.44 19.47
N CYS A 20 10.17 16.66 18.46
CA CYS A 20 9.84 16.36 17.06
C CYS A 20 10.03 14.88 16.71
N ILE A 21 10.89 14.13 17.41
CA ILE A 21 11.23 12.73 17.06
C ILE A 21 9.98 11.84 17.12
N SER A 22 9.14 12.00 18.15
CA SER A 22 7.91 11.20 18.30
C SER A 22 6.92 11.46 17.17
N GLN A 23 6.83 12.70 16.69
CA GLN A 23 5.94 13.06 15.58
C GLN A 23 6.42 12.49 14.25
N VAL A 24 7.73 12.52 13.98
CA VAL A 24 8.31 11.90 12.78
C VAL A 24 8.05 10.39 12.77
N GLN A 25 8.28 9.71 13.89
CA GLN A 25 8.00 8.27 14.01
C GLN A 25 6.49 7.97 13.84
N ALA A 26 5.62 8.76 14.46
CA ALA A 26 4.17 8.61 14.31
C ALA A 26 3.73 8.82 12.85
N PHE A 27 4.33 9.79 12.16
CA PHE A 27 4.08 10.04 10.75
C PHE A 27 4.53 8.87 9.85
N ASP A 28 5.74 8.34 10.06
CA ASP A 28 6.24 7.20 9.30
C ASP A 28 5.37 5.95 9.50
N THR A 29 5.05 5.64 10.76
CA THR A 29 4.22 4.48 11.11
C THR A 29 2.80 4.57 10.56
N THR A 30 2.17 5.74 10.61
CA THR A 30 0.82 5.95 10.05
C THR A 30 0.82 5.91 8.53
N THR A 31 1.83 6.51 7.87
CA THR A 31 1.96 6.49 6.41
C THR A 31 2.15 5.07 5.90
N LEU A 32 3.08 4.32 6.50
CA LEU A 32 3.31 2.91 6.15
C LEU A 32 2.10 2.03 6.49
N GLY A 33 1.43 2.30 7.61
CA GLY A 33 0.22 1.62 8.03
C GLY A 33 -0.91 1.79 7.03
N LEU A 34 -1.18 3.02 6.58
CA LEU A 34 -2.20 3.35 5.60
C LEU A 34 -2.00 2.61 4.28
N VAL A 35 -0.76 2.59 3.76
CA VAL A 35 -0.45 1.90 2.50
C VAL A 35 -0.67 0.40 2.65
N LYS A 36 -0.19 -0.20 3.74
CA LYS A 36 -0.35 -1.64 4.00
C LYS A 36 -1.82 -2.02 4.12
N THR A 37 -2.61 -1.28 4.89
CA THR A 37 -4.03 -1.58 5.09
C THR A 37 -4.83 -1.35 3.81
N GLY A 38 -4.60 -0.24 3.10
CA GLY A 38 -5.25 0.03 1.82
C GLY A 38 -4.97 -1.06 0.78
N TYR A 39 -3.72 -1.50 0.66
CA TYR A 39 -3.35 -2.62 -0.20
C TYR A 39 -4.03 -3.93 0.24
N ALA A 40 -3.95 -4.27 1.52
CA ALA A 40 -4.57 -5.49 2.04
C ALA A 40 -6.09 -5.49 1.82
N THR A 41 -6.77 -4.37 2.05
CA THR A 41 -8.19 -4.20 1.76
C THR A 41 -8.46 -4.39 0.28
N SER A 42 -7.69 -3.74 -0.61
CA SER A 42 -7.84 -3.91 -2.06
C SER A 42 -7.72 -5.37 -2.48
N GLN A 43 -6.74 -6.11 -1.94
CA GLN A 43 -6.59 -7.53 -2.23
C GLN A 43 -7.79 -8.34 -1.72
N VAL A 44 -8.25 -8.10 -0.50
CA VAL A 44 -9.39 -8.83 0.08
C VAL A 44 -10.69 -8.55 -0.68
N THR A 45 -10.89 -7.33 -1.16
CA THR A 45 -12.10 -6.95 -1.91
C THR A 45 -12.07 -7.43 -3.36
N THR A 46 -10.88 -7.57 -3.97
CA THR A 46 -10.75 -7.84 -5.41
C THR A 46 -10.40 -9.30 -5.72
N ALA A 47 -9.55 -9.94 -4.91
CA ALA A 47 -9.04 -11.29 -5.18
C ALA A 47 -10.13 -12.36 -5.39
N PRO A 48 -11.27 -12.36 -4.67
CA PRO A 48 -12.34 -13.32 -4.94
C PRO A 48 -12.93 -13.20 -6.35
N PHE A 49 -12.98 -11.99 -6.92
CA PHE A 49 -13.47 -11.74 -8.28
C PHE A 49 -12.40 -12.07 -9.32
N ASP A 50 -11.16 -11.64 -9.10
CA ASP A 50 -10.03 -11.98 -9.99
C ASP A 50 -9.87 -13.49 -10.14
N ASN A 51 -10.02 -14.24 -9.05
CA ASN A 51 -9.97 -15.71 -9.08
C ASN A 51 -11.09 -16.30 -9.94
N LYS A 52 -12.31 -15.75 -9.86
CA LYS A 52 -13.43 -16.22 -10.70
C LYS A 52 -13.18 -15.91 -12.18
N LEU A 53 -12.67 -14.72 -12.49
CA LEU A 53 -12.31 -14.34 -13.86
C LEU A 53 -11.20 -15.23 -14.41
N MET A 54 -10.15 -15.50 -13.62
CA MET A 54 -9.08 -16.42 -14.00
C MET A 54 -9.60 -17.85 -14.21
N MET A 55 -10.49 -18.33 -13.34
CA MET A 55 -11.10 -19.66 -13.52
C MET A 55 -11.91 -19.72 -14.82
N ALA A 56 -12.77 -18.74 -15.07
CA ALA A 56 -13.55 -18.67 -16.30
C ALA A 56 -12.65 -18.62 -17.55
N ALA A 57 -11.58 -17.82 -17.52
CA ALA A 57 -10.63 -17.75 -18.63
C ALA A 57 -9.90 -19.09 -18.87
N ARG A 58 -9.61 -19.85 -17.82
CA ARG A 58 -9.03 -21.20 -17.93
C ARG A 58 -10.01 -22.19 -18.52
N ASP A 59 -11.26 -22.15 -18.08
CA ASP A 59 -12.31 -23.02 -18.58
C ASP A 59 -12.60 -22.75 -20.07
N ASP A 60 -12.66 -21.48 -20.47
CA ASP A 60 -12.78 -21.06 -21.87
C ASP A 60 -11.60 -21.57 -22.71
N ALA A 61 -10.37 -21.42 -22.21
CA ALA A 61 -9.18 -21.94 -22.88
C ALA A 61 -9.21 -23.47 -23.01
N ALA A 62 -9.71 -24.17 -21.99
CA ALA A 62 -9.87 -25.63 -22.03
C ALA A 62 -10.90 -26.06 -23.07
N ALA A 63 -12.05 -25.37 -23.15
CA ALA A 63 -13.09 -25.64 -24.15
C ALA A 63 -12.61 -25.38 -25.58
N PHE A 64 -11.82 -24.33 -25.79
CA PHE A 64 -11.17 -24.03 -27.07
C PHE A 64 -10.26 -25.18 -27.52
N ILE A 65 -9.37 -25.65 -26.64
CA ILE A 65 -8.45 -26.75 -26.94
C ILE A 65 -9.21 -28.05 -27.20
N ALA A 66 -10.20 -28.37 -26.36
CA ALA A 66 -10.97 -29.61 -26.47
C ALA A 66 -11.81 -29.70 -27.76
N SER A 67 -12.09 -28.56 -28.40
CA SER A 67 -12.89 -28.47 -29.63
C SER A 67 -12.05 -28.29 -30.89
N ASP A 68 -10.73 -28.50 -30.83
CA ASP A 68 -9.80 -28.17 -31.93
C ASP A 68 -9.97 -26.72 -32.45
N GLY A 69 -10.40 -25.84 -31.55
CA GLY A 69 -10.67 -24.44 -31.81
C GLY A 69 -12.02 -24.12 -32.44
N ASP A 70 -13.00 -25.03 -32.43
CA ASP A 70 -14.36 -24.73 -32.90
C ASP A 70 -15.10 -23.79 -31.92
N ILE A 71 -14.93 -23.99 -30.60
CA ILE A 71 -15.50 -23.12 -29.56
C ILE A 71 -14.53 -21.99 -29.23
N ARG A 72 -14.85 -20.76 -29.62
CA ARG A 72 -14.05 -19.56 -29.31
C ARG A 72 -14.50 -18.93 -27.98
N CYS A 73 -13.56 -18.40 -27.20
CA CYS A 73 -13.83 -17.65 -25.96
C CYS A 73 -14.84 -16.51 -26.19
N ALA A 74 -15.42 -15.98 -25.11
CA ALA A 74 -16.48 -14.96 -25.13
C ALA A 74 -16.37 -13.96 -26.30
N ARG A 75 -17.39 -13.95 -27.17
CA ARG A 75 -17.54 -12.97 -28.25
C ARG A 75 -18.05 -11.67 -27.63
N LEU A 76 -17.13 -10.73 -27.40
CA LEU A 76 -17.41 -9.38 -26.90
C LEU A 76 -18.26 -8.57 -27.88
#